data_AF-A0A290WSR4-F1
#
_entry.id   AF-A0A290WSR4-F1
#
_cell.length_a   1.000
_cell.length_b   1.000
_cell.length_c   1.000
_cell.angle_alpha   90.00
_cell.angle_beta   90.00
_cell.angle_gamma   90.00
#
_symmetry.space_group_name_H-M   'P 1'
#
loop_
_entity.id
_entity.type
_entity.pdbx_description
1 polymer ?
#
loop_
_entity_poly.entity_id
_entity_poly.type
_entity_poly.pdbx_seq_one_letter_code
_entity_poly.pdbx_strand_id
1 'polypeptide(L)'
;MATGEPFAVAGLYREWEEENGKKSFSFTQLTINADDNPFMKRFHRKGEEKHSLVIVPASDYDEWLGCKDPERARTYLQPYPAELMAGQSAPKVPIVKQSELF
;
A
#
# COMPACT_ATOMS: atom_id res chain seq x y z
N MET A 1 0.43 -4.01 -11.81
CA MET A 1 -0.93 -4.56 -12.00
C MET A 1 -0.89 -5.77 -12.94
N ALA A 2 -2.00 -6.49 -13.18
CA ALA A 2 -2.03 -7.54 -14.21
C ALA A 2 -1.61 -7.02 -15.59
N THR A 3 -1.88 -5.74 -15.86
CA THR A 3 -1.44 -5.01 -17.07
C THR A 3 0.04 -4.62 -17.07
N GLY A 4 0.75 -4.77 -15.95
CA GLY A 4 2.11 -4.25 -15.77
C GLY A 4 2.20 -2.74 -15.51
N GLU A 5 1.09 -2.01 -15.62
CA GLU A 5 1.06 -0.56 -15.39
C GLU A 5 1.25 -0.21 -13.90
N PRO A 6 1.78 1.00 -13.62
CA PRO A 6 1.81 1.54 -12.27
C PRO A 6 0.38 1.75 -11.73
N PHE A 7 0.28 1.81 -10.41
CA PHE A 7 -0.97 2.08 -9.71
C PHE A 7 -0.71 3.00 -8.52
N ALA A 8 -1.75 3.69 -8.06
CA ALA A 8 -1.69 4.55 -6.89
C ALA A 8 -2.32 3.88 -5.67
N VAL A 9 -1.75 4.16 -4.50
CA VAL A 9 -2.22 3.67 -3.21
C VAL A 9 -2.79 4.85 -2.43
N ALA A 10 -3.99 4.68 -1.86
CA ALA A 10 -4.58 5.67 -0.99
C ALA A 10 -3.70 5.83 0.26
N GLY A 11 -3.41 7.09 0.61
CA GLY A 11 -2.54 7.40 1.73
C GLY A 11 -2.89 8.74 2.37
N LEU A 12 -2.46 8.90 3.61
CA LEU A 12 -2.56 10.16 4.34
C LEU A 12 -1.14 10.73 4.50
N TYR A 13 -1.03 12.05 4.52
CA TYR A 13 0.23 12.73 4.82
C TYR A 13 0.03 13.77 5.90
N ARG A 14 1.12 14.10 6.59
CA ARG A 14 1.18 15.19 7.55
C ARG A 14 2.52 15.89 7.44
N GLU A 15 2.48 17.22 7.48
CA GLU A 15 3.64 18.06 7.73
C GLU A 15 3.56 18.67 9.14
N TRP A 16 4.72 18.89 9.76
CA TRP A 16 4.84 19.65 11.01
C TRP A 16 6.19 20.36 11.09
N GLU A 17 6.28 21.37 11.95
CA GLU A 17 7.54 22.05 12.28
C GLU A 17 8.19 21.37 13.49
N GLU A 18 9.48 21.08 13.38
CA GLU A 18 10.32 20.55 14.45
C GLU A 18 10.76 21.68 15.40
N GLU A 19 11.22 21.33 16.61
CA GLU A 19 11.72 22.31 17.59
C GLU A 19 12.86 23.21 17.07
N ASN A 20 13.58 22.75 16.04
CA ASN A 20 14.67 23.49 15.40
C ASN A 20 14.22 24.37 14.21
N GLY A 21 12.92 24.53 13.99
CA GLY A 21 12.33 25.30 12.89
C GLY A 21 12.36 24.63 11.52
N LYS A 22 12.79 23.36 11.43
CA LYS A 22 12.76 22.59 10.18
C LYS A 22 11.37 21.98 9.95
N LYS A 23 10.98 21.86 8.69
CA LYS A 23 9.78 21.10 8.30
C LYS A 23 10.09 19.61 8.23
N SER A 24 9.22 18.81 8.84
CA SER A 24 9.19 17.36 8.74
C SER A 24 7.92 16.90 8.04
N PHE A 25 8.02 15.73 7.40
CA PHE A 25 6.96 15.12 6.62
C PHE A 25 6.85 13.65 6.97
N SER A 26 5.63 13.15 7.09
CA SER A 26 5.34 11.73 7.17
C SER A 26 4.11 11.40 6.34
N PHE A 27 4.04 10.16 5.89
CA PHE A 27 2.89 9.62 5.20
C PHE A 27 2.62 8.19 5.67
N THR A 28 1.40 7.74 5.46
CA THR A 28 1.00 6.35 5.68
C THR A 28 0.14 5.88 4.51
N GLN A 29 0.16 4.59 4.26
CA GLN A 29 -0.69 3.94 3.28
C GLN A 29 -1.90 3.34 4.00
N LEU A 30 -3.08 3.47 3.39
CA LEU A 30 -4.29 2.89 3.92
C LEU A 30 -4.35 1.40 3.59
N THR A 31 -4.70 0.61 4.60
CA THR A 31 -4.92 -0.82 4.48
C THR A 31 -6.34 -1.19 4.86
N ILE A 32 -6.81 -2.28 4.28
CA ILE A 32 -8.08 -2.94 4.62
C ILE A 32 -7.83 -4.42 4.84
N ASN A 33 -8.75 -5.09 5.56
CA ASN A 33 -8.74 -6.54 5.68
C ASN A 33 -8.83 -7.20 4.29
N ALA A 34 -8.14 -8.32 4.10
CA ALA A 34 -8.03 -9.04 2.85
C ALA A 34 -8.09 -10.56 3.03
N ASP A 35 -8.67 -11.05 4.13
CA ASP A 35 -8.73 -12.48 4.44
C ASP A 35 -9.49 -13.26 3.35
N ASP A 36 -10.54 -12.64 2.79
CA ASP A 36 -11.39 -13.21 1.76
C ASP A 36 -10.90 -12.94 0.32
N ASN A 37 -9.91 -12.06 0.13
CA ASN A 37 -9.40 -11.75 -1.20
C ASN A 37 -8.60 -12.95 -1.78
N PRO A 38 -9.01 -13.56 -2.91
CA PRO A 38 -8.39 -14.78 -3.43
C PRO A 38 -6.89 -14.65 -3.72
N PHE A 39 -6.43 -13.45 -4.09
CA PHE A 39 -5.03 -13.18 -4.41
C PHE A 39 -4.23 -12.84 -3.15
N MET A 40 -4.71 -11.87 -2.36
CA MET A 40 -3.98 -11.29 -1.22
C MET A 40 -3.90 -12.23 -0.01
N LYS A 41 -4.86 -13.15 0.17
CA LYS A 41 -4.84 -14.13 1.27
C LYS A 41 -3.65 -15.10 1.25
N ARG A 42 -2.91 -15.15 0.13
CA ARG A 42 -1.71 -15.96 -0.06
C ARG A 42 -0.45 -15.33 0.54
N PHE A 43 -0.49 -14.05 0.93
CA PHE A 43 0.62 -13.30 1.49
C PHE A 43 0.58 -13.26 3.03
N HIS A 44 1.62 -12.71 3.65
CA HIS A 44 1.82 -12.68 5.12
C HIS A 44 1.90 -14.07 5.79
N ARG A 45 2.23 -14.13 7.08
CA ARG A 45 2.36 -15.44 7.77
C ARG A 45 1.01 -16.11 7.93
N LYS A 46 0.99 -17.44 7.96
CA LYS A 46 -0.23 -18.20 8.25
C LYS A 46 -0.76 -17.85 9.65
N GLY A 47 -2.06 -17.60 9.77
CA GLY A 47 -2.71 -17.24 11.03
C GLY A 47 -2.65 -15.76 11.41
N GLU A 48 -1.94 -14.93 10.64
CA GLU A 48 -2.01 -13.46 10.76
C GLU A 48 -3.12 -12.92 9.85
N GLU A 49 -3.81 -11.88 10.33
CA GLU A 49 -4.76 -11.09 9.54
C GLU A 49 -4.12 -10.64 8.22
N LYS A 50 -4.85 -10.79 7.12
CA LYS A 50 -4.40 -10.35 5.81
C LYS A 50 -4.79 -8.91 5.60
N HIS A 51 -3.84 -8.11 5.17
CA HIS A 51 -4.10 -6.73 4.78
C HIS A 51 -3.77 -6.52 3.30
N SER A 52 -4.59 -5.72 2.64
CA SER A 52 -4.32 -5.20 1.30
C SER A 52 -4.20 -3.69 1.36
N LEU A 53 -3.35 -3.12 0.49
CA LEU A 53 -3.36 -1.70 0.23
C LEU A 53 -4.65 -1.33 -0.49
N VAL A 54 -5.15 -0.13 -0.19
CA VAL A 54 -6.26 0.47 -0.92
C VAL A 54 -5.73 1.07 -2.21
N ILE A 55 -6.16 0.55 -3.36
CA ILE A 55 -5.74 1.03 -4.69
C ILE A 55 -6.77 2.06 -5.17
N VAL A 56 -6.29 3.25 -5.55
CA VAL A 56 -7.13 4.30 -6.14
C VAL A 56 -7.24 4.05 -7.65
N PRO A 57 -8.45 4.05 -8.25
CA PRO A 57 -8.61 4.01 -9.70
C PRO A 57 -7.95 5.20 -10.39
N ALA A 58 -7.36 5.00 -11.57
CA ALA A 58 -6.69 6.08 -12.30
C ALA A 58 -7.60 7.25 -12.66
N SER A 59 -8.89 7.00 -12.92
CA SER A 59 -9.90 8.03 -13.17
C SER A 59 -10.15 8.95 -11.97
N ASP A 60 -9.76 8.50 -10.79
CA ASP A 60 -10.20 9.08 -9.52
C ASP A 60 -9.03 9.75 -8.77
N TYR A 61 -7.85 9.88 -9.40
CA TYR A 61 -6.66 10.47 -8.76
C TYR A 61 -6.90 11.92 -8.31
N ASP A 62 -7.47 12.75 -9.18
CA ASP A 62 -7.77 14.15 -8.86
C ASP A 62 -8.83 14.25 -7.77
N GLU A 63 -9.82 13.35 -7.80
CA GLU A 63 -10.84 13.30 -6.77
C GLU A 63 -10.26 12.89 -5.42
N TRP A 64 -9.41 11.85 -5.37
CA TRP A 64 -8.73 11.42 -4.15
C TRP A 64 -7.85 12.53 -3.55
N LEU A 65 -7.02 13.19 -4.36
CA LEU A 65 -6.13 14.26 -3.92
C LEU A 65 -6.89 15.53 -3.51
N GLY A 66 -8.03 15.78 -4.15
CA GLY A 66 -8.90 16.93 -3.87
C GLY A 66 -9.93 16.70 -2.77
N CYS A 67 -10.16 15.45 -2.34
CA CYS A 67 -11.27 15.07 -1.47
C CYS A 67 -11.25 15.81 -0.13
N LYS A 68 -12.35 16.49 0.19
CA LYS A 68 -12.57 17.17 1.48
C LYS A 68 -13.64 16.50 2.35
N ASP A 69 -14.39 15.56 1.78
CA ASP A 69 -15.44 14.82 2.48
C ASP A 69 -14.90 13.43 2.92
N PRO A 70 -14.75 13.18 4.23
CA PRO A 70 -14.30 11.90 4.74
C PRO A 70 -15.20 10.73 4.33
N GLU A 71 -16.51 10.93 4.21
CA GLU A 71 -17.43 9.84 3.84
C GLU A 71 -17.27 9.45 2.37
N ARG A 72 -17.02 10.44 1.50
CA ARG A 72 -16.60 10.19 0.12
C ARG A 72 -15.24 9.47 0.08
N ALA A 73 -14.27 9.87 0.90
CA ALA A 73 -12.97 9.17 0.96
C ALA A 73 -13.12 7.72 1.43
N ARG A 74 -14.05 7.42 2.35
CA ARG A 74 -14.31 6.04 2.81
C ARG A 74 -14.81 5.12 1.71
N THR A 75 -15.44 5.63 0.65
CA THR A 75 -15.90 4.76 -0.46
C THR A 75 -14.75 4.11 -1.21
N TYR A 76 -13.53 4.62 -1.11
CA TYR A 76 -12.33 3.99 -1.69
C TYR A 76 -11.84 2.79 -0.88
N LEU A 77 -12.29 2.58 0.37
CA LEU A 77 -11.83 1.50 1.25
C LEU A 77 -12.44 0.14 0.84
N GLN A 78 -12.15 -0.28 -0.39
CA GLN A 78 -12.69 -1.48 -1.02
C GLN A 78 -11.55 -2.38 -1.49
N PRO A 79 -11.72 -3.71 -1.45
CA PRO A 79 -10.74 -4.65 -1.97
C PRO A 79 -10.57 -4.47 -3.47
N TYR A 80 -9.31 -4.41 -3.92
CA TYR A 80 -9.03 -4.41 -5.35
C TYR A 80 -9.33 -5.79 -5.97
N PRO A 81 -9.95 -5.87 -7.16
CA PRO A 81 -10.33 -7.14 -7.77
C PRO A 81 -9.12 -8.05 -8.00
N ALA A 82 -9.20 -9.30 -7.52
CA ALA A 82 -8.08 -10.23 -7.51
C ALA A 82 -7.61 -10.62 -8.93
N GLU A 83 -8.54 -10.67 -9.88
CA GLU A 83 -8.30 -10.95 -11.30
C GLU A 83 -7.51 -9.84 -12.01
N LEU A 84 -7.50 -8.63 -11.45
CA LEU A 84 -6.71 -7.50 -11.96
C LEU A 84 -5.32 -7.40 -11.30
N MET A 85 -5.00 -8.33 -10.40
CA MET A 85 -3.72 -8.42 -9.71
C MET A 85 -2.83 -9.47 -10.36
N ALA A 86 -1.52 -9.19 -10.39
CA ALA A 86 -0.50 -10.16 -10.75
C ALA A 86 0.64 -10.08 -9.75
N GLY A 87 1.24 -11.24 -9.46
CA GLY A 87 2.38 -11.36 -8.57
C GLY A 87 3.21 -12.56 -8.95
N GLN A 88 4.51 -12.44 -8.73
CA GLN A 88 5.49 -13.49 -8.97
C GLN A 88 6.32 -13.70 -7.70
N SER A 89 6.91 -14.89 -7.56
CA SER A 89 7.84 -15.16 -6.46
C SER A 89 9.04 -14.21 -6.57
N ALA A 90 9.33 -13.48 -5.49
CA ALA A 90 10.46 -12.59 -5.37
C ALA A 90 11.27 -12.98 -4.11
N PRO A 91 12.02 -14.09 -4.16
CA PRO A 91 12.81 -14.54 -3.01
C PRO A 91 13.86 -13.48 -2.67
N LYS A 92 14.03 -13.18 -1.38
CA LYS A 92 15.11 -12.30 -0.93
C LYS A 92 16.44 -12.92 -1.33
N VAL A 93 17.27 -12.14 -2.02
CA VAL A 93 18.67 -12.53 -2.26
C VAL A 93 19.33 -12.71 -0.89
N PRO A 94 19.99 -13.85 -0.61
CA PRO A 94 20.71 -14.04 0.64
C PRO A 94 21.72 -12.91 0.83
N ILE A 95 21.63 -12.18 1.94
CA ILE A 95 22.65 -11.21 2.31
C ILE A 95 23.85 -12.02 2.79
N VAL A 96 24.88 -12.17 1.96
CA VAL A 96 26.16 -12.73 2.40
C VAL A 96 26.78 -11.75 3.38
N LYS A 97 26.97 -12.16 4.63
CA LYS A 97 27.61 -11.30 5.63
C LYS A 97 29.09 -11.19 5.31
N GLN A 98 29.61 -9.98 5.30
CA GLN A 98 31.03 -9.69 5.00
C GLN A 98 32.01 -10.37 5.99
N SER A 99 31.52 -10.81 7.16
CA SER A 99 32.28 -11.60 8.14
C SER A 99 32.50 -13.06 7.74
N GLU A 100 31.91 -13.54 6.65
CA GLU A 100 32.11 -14.91 6.13
C GLU A 100 33.05 -14.94 4.91
N LEU A 101 33.62 -13.78 4.54
CA LEU A 101 34.55 -13.63 3.41
C LEU A 101 36.02 -13.53 3.85
N PHE A 102 36.31 -13.66 5.15
CA PHE A 102 37.66 -13.68 5.73
C PHE A 102 37.76 -14.67 6.89
#